data_AF-A0A7V3DI11-F1
#
_entry.id   AF-A0A7V3DI11-F1
#
_cell.length_a   1.000
_cell.length_b   1.000
_cell.length_c   1.000
_cell.angle_alpha   90.00
_cell.angle_beta   90.00
_cell.angle_gamma   90.00
#
_symmetry.space_group_name_H-M   'P 1'
#
loop_
_entity.id
_entity.type
_entity.pdbx_description
1 polymer ?
#
loop_
_entity_poly.entity_id
_entity_poly.type
_entity_poly.pdbx_seq_one_letter_code
_entity_poly.pdbx_strand_id
1 'polypeptide(L)'
;MDAIREHLQAHYLYYVLAAVILLPPFLYFRRYTLPLLFYTIEFCIYAVIMHTTIFVLAVCAAWFRENTQMQVVRDVIRQNPHWKTPILRFWETKQYNPSWLVYLEAGLLALILLAMWKYRPLAVQKPKKKAPPKKPGMYSSQWGGKTQFGGKK
;
A
#
# COMPACT_ATOMS: atom_id res chain seq x y z
N MET A 1 10.70 6.07 28.36
CA MET A 1 9.22 6.19 28.42
C MET A 1 8.79 7.59 28.82
N ASP A 2 9.64 8.34 29.53
CA ASP A 2 9.34 9.68 30.06
C ASP A 2 9.25 10.76 28.98
N ALA A 3 10.15 10.73 27.99
CA ALA A 3 10.12 11.68 26.86
C ALA A 3 8.82 11.62 26.02
N ILE A 4 8.22 10.43 25.89
CA ILE A 4 6.94 10.27 25.18
C ILE A 4 5.80 10.90 25.98
N ARG A 5 5.80 10.73 27.31
CA ARG A 5 4.79 11.29 28.21
C ARG A 5 4.89 12.82 28.28
N GLU A 6 6.10 13.37 28.37
CA GLU A 6 6.32 14.83 28.34
C GLU A 6 5.83 15.45 27.04
N HIS A 7 6.16 14.85 25.88
CA HIS A 7 5.70 15.36 24.59
C HIS A 7 4.17 15.36 24.47
N LEU A 8 3.52 14.30 24.96
CA LEU A 8 2.07 14.16 24.99
C LEU A 8 1.41 15.18 25.93
N GLN A 9 1.96 15.42 27.11
CA GLN A 9 1.44 16.42 28.03
C GLN A 9 1.60 17.84 27.48
N ALA A 10 2.74 18.13 26.86
CA ALA A 10 3.01 19.44 26.26
C ALA A 10 2.10 19.74 25.06
N HIS A 11 1.75 18.73 24.25
CA HIS A 11 0.98 18.93 23.01
C HIS A 11 -0.45 18.39 23.06
N TYR A 12 -0.91 17.88 24.20
CA TYR A 12 -2.26 17.33 24.38
C TYR A 12 -3.36 18.28 23.89
N LEU A 13 -3.27 19.57 24.22
CA LEU A 13 -4.24 20.59 23.79
C LEU A 13 -4.31 20.71 22.27
N TYR A 14 -3.17 20.67 21.57
CA TYR A 14 -3.14 20.71 20.11
C TYR A 14 -3.77 19.46 19.49
N TYR A 15 -3.59 18.28 20.09
CA TYR A 15 -4.23 17.06 19.62
C TYR A 15 -5.75 17.08 19.81
N VAL A 16 -6.24 17.57 20.96
CA VAL A 16 -7.68 17.71 21.21
C VAL A 16 -8.31 18.73 20.28
N LEU A 17 -7.66 19.88 20.09
CA LEU A 17 -8.15 20.92 19.18
C LEU A 17 -8.18 20.42 17.72
N ALA A 18 -7.10 19.73 17.29
CA ALA A 18 -7.06 19.10 15.98
C ALA A 18 -8.16 18.05 15.81
N ALA A 19 -8.42 17.25 16.83
CA ALA A 19 -9.50 16.25 16.81
C ALA A 19 -10.88 16.91 16.68
N VAL A 20 -11.17 17.97 17.44
CA VAL A 20 -12.47 18.68 17.39
C VAL A 20 -12.68 19.37 16.03
N ILE A 21 -11.63 19.83 15.37
CA ILE A 21 -11.74 20.48 14.06
C ILE A 21 -11.81 19.45 12.92
N LEU A 22 -11.05 18.34 12.99
CA LEU A 22 -10.99 17.33 11.93
C LEU A 22 -12.14 16.32 12.00
N LEU A 23 -12.65 15.97 13.18
CA LEU A 23 -13.72 14.96 13.32
C LEU A 23 -15.04 15.36 12.65
N PRO A 24 -15.58 16.58 12.82
CA PRO A 24 -16.88 16.94 12.25
C PRO A 24 -16.90 16.86 10.71
N PRO A 25 -15.91 17.40 9.98
CA PRO A 25 -15.80 17.21 8.54
C PRO A 25 -15.61 15.73 8.17
N PHE A 26 -14.81 14.98 8.92
CA PHE A 26 -14.53 13.58 8.62
C PHE A 26 -15.77 12.69 8.77
N LEU A 27 -16.60 12.95 9.77
CA LEU A 27 -17.88 12.26 9.99
C LEU A 27 -18.94 12.67 8.96
N TYR A 28 -19.00 13.95 8.59
CA TYR A 28 -19.96 14.45 7.59
C TYR A 28 -19.64 13.95 6.17
N PHE A 29 -18.36 13.98 5.79
CA PHE A 29 -17.89 13.54 4.47
C PHE A 29 -17.53 12.05 4.41
N ARG A 30 -18.03 11.22 5.35
CA ARG A 30 -17.70 9.78 5.45
C ARG A 30 -17.83 9.00 4.14
N ARG A 31 -18.74 9.42 3.26
CA ARG A 31 -18.94 8.82 1.93
C ARG A 31 -17.78 9.07 0.96
N TYR A 32 -17.06 10.17 1.11
CA TYR A 32 -15.93 10.56 0.26
C TYR A 32 -14.58 10.35 0.94
N THR A 33 -14.50 10.47 2.28
CA THR A 33 -13.25 10.30 3.03
C THR A 33 -12.80 8.85 3.10
N LEU A 34 -13.71 7.88 3.25
CA LEU A 34 -13.37 6.45 3.28
C LEU A 34 -12.67 5.97 2.00
N PRO A 35 -13.20 6.18 0.77
CA PRO A 35 -12.50 5.75 -0.43
C PRO A 35 -11.17 6.48 -0.64
N LEU A 36 -11.09 7.75 -0.26
CA LEU A 36 -9.83 8.51 -0.32
C LEU A 36 -8.79 7.94 0.66
N LEU A 37 -9.20 7.54 1.86
CA LEU A 37 -8.32 6.95 2.87
C LEU A 37 -7.78 5.60 2.41
N PHE A 38 -8.63 4.72 1.87
CA PHE A 38 -8.16 3.45 1.27
C PHE A 38 -7.19 3.71 0.11
N TYR A 39 -7.46 4.70 -0.74
CA TYR A 39 -6.56 5.08 -1.83
C TYR A 39 -5.19 5.56 -1.31
N THR A 40 -5.17 6.37 -0.25
CA THR A 40 -3.91 6.82 0.35
C THR A 40 -3.12 5.69 1.01
N ILE A 41 -3.80 4.76 1.70
CA ILE A 41 -3.15 3.59 2.29
C ILE A 41 -2.54 2.71 1.20
N GLU A 42 -3.31 2.42 0.16
CA GLU A 42 -2.84 1.63 -0.99
C GLU A 42 -1.63 2.28 -1.66
N PHE A 43 -1.66 3.60 -1.85
CA PHE A 43 -0.53 4.35 -2.39
C PHE A 43 0.70 4.25 -1.49
N CYS A 44 0.55 4.39 -0.17
CA CYS A 44 1.64 4.21 0.78
C CYS A 44 2.24 2.80 0.69
N ILE A 45 1.42 1.75 0.59
CA ILE A 45 1.90 0.37 0.46
C ILE A 45 2.73 0.21 -0.82
N TYR A 46 2.21 0.68 -1.97
CA TYR A 46 2.95 0.59 -3.23
C TYR A 46 4.23 1.43 -3.24
N ALA A 47 4.21 2.61 -2.64
CA ALA A 47 5.39 3.45 -2.49
C ALA A 47 6.48 2.75 -1.65
N VAL A 48 6.11 2.12 -0.53
CA VAL A 48 7.06 1.36 0.31
C VAL A 48 7.64 0.16 -0.44
N ILE A 49 6.81 -0.61 -1.16
CA ILE A 49 7.26 -1.75 -1.95
C ILE A 49 8.23 -1.29 -3.05
N MET A 50 7.87 -0.25 -3.78
CA MET A 50 8.71 0.32 -4.84
C MET A 50 10.04 0.83 -4.28
N HIS A 51 10.01 1.62 -3.21
CA HIS A 51 11.21 2.15 -2.56
C HIS A 51 12.15 1.03 -2.10
N THR A 52 11.60 0.00 -1.44
CA THR A 52 12.36 -1.17 -1.00
C THR A 52 12.96 -1.93 -2.20
N THR A 53 12.22 -2.04 -3.29
CA THR A 53 12.69 -2.72 -4.51
C THR A 53 13.85 -1.97 -5.16
N ILE A 54 13.75 -0.64 -5.31
CA ILE A 54 14.85 0.19 -5.82
C ILE A 54 16.07 0.12 -4.90
N PHE A 55 15.86 0.14 -3.58
CA PHE A 55 16.93 -0.01 -2.62
C PHE A 55 17.70 -1.32 -2.83
N VAL A 56 17.00 -2.45 -2.92
CA VAL A 56 17.63 -3.76 -3.17
C VAL A 56 18.33 -3.77 -4.53
N LEU A 57 17.71 -3.25 -5.59
CA LEU A 57 18.33 -3.16 -6.92
C LEU A 57 19.59 -2.29 -6.92
N ALA A 58 19.59 -1.16 -6.22
CA ALA A 58 20.75 -0.28 -6.11
C ALA A 58 21.92 -0.98 -5.39
N VAL A 59 21.63 -1.70 -4.31
CA VAL A 59 22.64 -2.50 -3.58
C VAL A 59 23.17 -3.64 -4.46
N CYS A 60 22.29 -4.37 -5.15
CA CYS A 60 22.71 -5.42 -6.09
C CYS A 60 23.56 -4.88 -7.24
N ALA A 61 23.21 -3.72 -7.80
CA ALA A 61 23.98 -3.08 -8.87
C ALA A 61 25.35 -2.60 -8.38
N ALA A 62 25.42 -2.03 -7.16
CA ALA A 62 26.68 -1.66 -6.52
C ALA A 62 27.59 -2.88 -6.35
N TRP A 63 27.03 -3.96 -5.78
CA TRP A 63 27.73 -5.21 -5.57
C TRP A 63 28.19 -5.85 -6.90
N PHE A 64 27.34 -5.86 -7.92
CA PHE A 64 27.70 -6.39 -9.24
C PHE A 64 28.83 -5.61 -9.90
N ARG A 65 28.80 -4.27 -9.80
CA ARG A 65 29.87 -3.40 -10.31
C ARG A 65 31.21 -3.69 -9.63
N GLU A 66 31.21 -3.88 -8.31
CA GLU A 66 32.42 -4.22 -7.54
C GLU A 66 33.03 -5.57 -7.94
N ASN A 67 32.19 -6.58 -8.24
CA ASN A 67 32.68 -7.91 -8.62
C ASN A 67 33.10 -8.02 -10.10
N THR A 68 32.53 -7.20 -10.98
CA THR A 68 32.82 -7.25 -12.43
C THR A 68 33.97 -6.35 -12.86
N GLN A 69 34.22 -5.25 -12.14
CA GLN A 69 35.43 -4.48 -12.35
C GLN A 69 36.59 -5.21 -11.65
N MET A 70 37.49 -5.84 -12.40
CA MET A 70 38.80 -6.35 -11.90
C MET A 70 39.70 -5.18 -11.42
N GLN A 71 39.21 -4.35 -10.50
CA GLN A 71 39.94 -3.24 -9.85
C GLN A 71 40.48 -3.63 -8.47
N VAL A 72 40.27 -4.89 -8.06
CA VAL A 72 40.68 -5.46 -6.76
C VAL A 72 42.19 -5.34 -6.49
N VAL A 73 43.02 -5.06 -7.50
CA VAL A 73 44.49 -4.96 -7.33
C VAL A 73 45.04 -3.52 -7.31
N ARG A 74 44.27 -2.46 -7.63
CA ARG A 74 44.82 -1.08 -7.66
C ARG A 74 44.28 -0.08 -6.65
N ASP A 75 43.09 -0.28 -6.07
CA ASP A 75 42.42 0.81 -5.33
C ASP A 75 41.91 0.41 -3.92
N VAL A 76 42.71 -0.32 -3.14
CA VAL A 76 42.43 -0.57 -1.69
C VAL A 76 42.23 0.73 -0.88
N ILE A 77 42.51 1.91 -1.46
CA ILE A 77 42.48 3.22 -0.79
C ILE A 77 41.43 4.18 -1.36
N ARG A 78 40.80 3.93 -2.51
CA ARG A 78 39.89 4.92 -3.14
C ARG A 78 38.46 4.40 -3.30
N GLN A 79 37.68 4.68 -2.26
CA GLN A 79 36.27 5.06 -2.36
C GLN A 79 35.36 3.96 -2.93
N ASN A 80 34.89 3.09 -2.03
CA ASN A 80 33.65 2.32 -2.19
C ASN A 80 32.64 3.09 -3.07
N PRO A 81 32.13 2.52 -4.18
CA PRO A 81 31.05 3.13 -4.94
C PRO A 81 29.81 3.12 -4.07
N HIS A 82 29.63 4.18 -3.27
CA HIS A 82 28.54 4.35 -2.32
C HIS A 82 27.23 4.64 -3.03
N TRP A 83 26.78 3.73 -3.89
CA TRP A 83 25.42 3.76 -4.40
C TRP A 83 24.49 3.50 -3.22
N LYS A 84 23.94 4.58 -2.67
CA LYS A 84 23.15 4.56 -1.43
C LYS A 84 21.84 5.29 -1.67
N THR A 85 20.75 4.60 -1.38
CA THR A 85 19.42 5.17 -1.21
C THR A 85 19.10 5.25 0.27
N PRO A 86 18.67 6.42 0.79
CA PRO A 86 18.33 6.57 2.19
C PRO A 86 16.98 5.90 2.51
N ILE A 87 16.98 4.89 3.38
CA ILE A 87 15.78 4.10 3.74
C ILE A 87 14.73 4.95 4.47
N LEU A 88 15.17 5.80 5.41
CA LEU A 88 14.28 6.56 6.30
C LEU A 88 14.10 8.01 5.86
N ARG A 89 15.02 8.52 5.04
CA ARG A 89 15.11 9.93 4.65
C ARG A 89 15.05 10.10 3.13
N PHE A 90 14.08 9.45 2.49
CA PHE A 90 13.88 9.52 1.04
C PHE A 90 13.63 10.95 0.52
N TRP A 91 13.20 11.88 1.39
CA TRP A 91 13.08 13.30 1.04
C TRP A 91 14.41 14.05 0.96
N GLU A 92 15.47 13.51 1.56
CA GLU A 92 16.77 14.18 1.67
C GLU A 92 17.62 13.88 0.42
N THR A 93 17.34 14.60 -0.67
CA THR A 93 17.97 14.40 -2.00
C THR A 93 19.50 14.43 -1.97
N LYS A 94 20.09 15.08 -0.96
CA LYS A 94 21.55 15.16 -0.75
C LYS A 94 22.19 13.81 -0.38
N GLN A 95 21.41 12.88 0.17
CA GLN A 95 21.92 11.55 0.56
C GLN A 95 21.89 10.54 -0.58
N TYR A 96 21.28 10.90 -1.72
CA TYR A 96 21.26 10.05 -2.89
C TYR A 96 22.59 10.16 -3.62
N ASN A 97 23.24 9.02 -3.74
CA ASN A 97 24.42 8.90 -4.56
C ASN A 97 24.22 7.65 -5.40
N PRO A 98 24.17 7.74 -6.75
CA PRO A 98 24.18 8.94 -7.59
C PRO A 98 22.84 9.72 -7.57
N SER A 99 22.88 11.03 -7.84
CA SER A 99 21.70 11.93 -7.75
C SER A 99 20.57 11.63 -8.75
N TRP A 100 20.88 10.99 -9.88
CA TRP A 100 19.88 10.63 -10.88
C TRP A 100 18.85 9.61 -10.37
N LEU A 101 19.22 8.84 -9.34
CA LEU A 101 18.35 7.83 -8.75
C LEU A 101 17.09 8.44 -8.12
N VAL A 102 17.17 9.69 -7.62
CA VAL A 102 16.02 10.44 -7.11
C VAL A 102 14.97 10.65 -8.20
N TYR A 103 15.40 11.05 -9.40
CA TYR A 103 14.49 11.31 -10.51
C TYR A 103 13.84 10.01 -11.01
N LEU A 104 14.58 8.90 -10.98
CA LEU A 104 14.02 7.58 -11.30
C LEU A 104 12.94 7.20 -10.28
N GLU A 105 13.22 7.35 -8.98
CA GLU A 105 12.26 7.06 -7.92
C GLU A 105 11.02 7.95 -8.02
N ALA A 106 11.18 9.25 -8.24
CA ALA A 106 10.09 10.18 -8.46
C ALA A 106 9.26 9.83 -9.70
N GLY A 107 9.91 9.42 -10.81
CA GLY A 107 9.25 8.97 -12.02
C GLY A 107 8.43 7.69 -11.82
N LEU A 108 8.97 6.70 -11.11
CA LEU A 108 8.24 5.48 -10.77
C LEU A 108 7.07 5.75 -9.82
N LEU A 109 7.25 6.64 -8.86
CA LEU A 109 6.18 7.06 -7.95
C LEU A 109 5.04 7.76 -8.70
N ALA A 110 5.36 8.60 -9.69
CA ALA A 110 4.38 9.20 -10.60
C ALA A 110 3.68 8.15 -11.48
N LEU A 111 4.40 7.13 -11.96
CA LEU A 111 3.83 6.04 -12.74
C LEU A 111 2.84 5.21 -11.89
N ILE A 112 3.20 4.89 -10.65
CA ILE A 112 2.30 4.23 -9.69
C ILE A 112 1.05 5.07 -9.47
N LEU A 113 1.19 6.39 -9.29
CA LEU A 113 0.05 7.28 -9.11
C LEU A 113 -0.87 7.29 -10.34
N LEU A 114 -0.30 7.34 -11.55
CA LEU A 114 -1.06 7.24 -12.80
C LEU A 114 -1.74 5.87 -12.95
N ALA A 115 -1.05 4.79 -12.59
CA ALA A 115 -1.60 3.43 -12.64
C ALA A 115 -2.75 3.27 -11.65
N MET A 116 -2.61 3.79 -10.42
CA MET A 116 -3.69 3.79 -9.44
C MET A 116 -4.89 4.62 -9.91
N TRP A 117 -4.64 5.78 -10.51
CA TRP A 117 -5.70 6.64 -11.05
C TRP A 117 -6.48 5.95 -12.18
N LYS A 118 -5.78 5.26 -13.09
CA LYS A 118 -6.37 4.57 -14.24
C LYS A 118 -7.02 3.24 -13.87
N TYR A 119 -6.31 2.38 -13.14
CA TYR A 119 -6.73 1.00 -12.91
C TYR A 119 -7.58 0.81 -11.66
N ARG A 120 -7.61 1.79 -10.72
CA ARG A 120 -8.39 1.76 -9.46
C ARG A 120 -8.49 0.34 -8.84
N PRO A 121 -7.35 -0.31 -8.54
CA PRO A 121 -7.31 -1.74 -8.18
C PRO A 121 -8.24 -2.14 -7.03
N LEU A 122 -8.41 -1.28 -6.01
CA LEU A 122 -9.35 -1.51 -4.90
C LEU A 122 -10.65 -0.71 -5.05
N ALA A 123 -11.30 -0.79 -6.22
CA ALA A 123 -12.63 -0.22 -6.40
C ALA A 123 -13.58 -0.74 -5.30
N VAL A 124 -14.13 0.18 -4.50
CA VAL A 124 -15.10 -0.14 -3.44
C VAL A 124 -16.23 -0.96 -4.05
N GLN A 125 -16.27 -2.24 -3.71
CA GLN A 125 -17.29 -3.14 -4.22
C GLN A 125 -18.64 -2.59 -3.80
N LYS A 126 -19.53 -2.35 -4.78
CA LYS A 126 -20.89 -1.90 -4.48
C LYS A 126 -21.53 -2.96 -3.58
N PRO A 127 -22.19 -2.56 -2.48
CA PRO A 127 -22.82 -3.53 -1.59
C PRO A 127 -23.79 -4.38 -2.42
N LYS A 128 -23.58 -5.71 -2.42
CA LYS A 128 -24.50 -6.64 -3.07
C LYS A 128 -25.89 -6.37 -2.52
N LYS A 129 -26.87 -6.18 -3.42
CA LYS A 129 -28.27 -6.02 -3.02
C LYS A 129 -28.64 -7.22 -2.14
N LYS A 130 -29.10 -6.96 -0.91
CA LYS A 130 -29.58 -8.02 -0.02
C LYS A 130 -30.66 -8.80 -0.77
N ALA A 131 -30.49 -10.12 -0.88
CA ALA A 131 -31.50 -10.97 -1.47
C ALA A 131 -32.82 -10.74 -0.72
N PRO A 132 -33.97 -10.71 -1.43
CA PRO A 132 -35.26 -10.57 -0.76
C PRO A 132 -35.39 -11.70 0.29
N PRO A 133 -35.97 -11.41 1.47
CA PRO A 133 -36.15 -12.42 2.50
C PRO A 133 -36.91 -13.61 1.89
N LYS A 134 -36.35 -14.82 2.02
CA LYS A 134 -37.05 -16.05 1.62
C LYS A 134 -38.35 -16.11 2.40
N LYS A 135 -39.48 -16.09 1.70
CA LYS A 135 -40.80 -16.24 2.33
C LYS A 135 -40.83 -17.59 3.07
N PRO A 136 -41.16 -17.62 4.37
CA PRO A 136 -41.33 -18.88 5.08
C PRO A 136 -42.53 -19.61 4.46
N GLY A 137 -42.30 -20.79 3.88
CA GLY A 137 -43.36 -21.62 3.28
C GLY A 137 -43.03 -22.25 1.93
N MET A 138 -41.96 -21.82 1.25
CA MET A 138 -41.54 -22.43 -0.03
C MET A 138 -40.52 -23.56 0.21
N TYR A 139 -40.88 -24.53 1.06
CA TYR A 139 -40.23 -25.84 1.06
C TYR A 139 -40.81 -26.61 -0.12
N SER A 140 -40.04 -26.72 -1.20
CA SER A 140 -40.32 -27.59 -2.32
C SER A 140 -40.49 -29.04 -1.82
N SER A 141 -41.69 -29.58 -1.95
CA SER A 141 -42.00 -31.01 -1.84
C SER A 141 -41.44 -31.79 -3.04
N GLN A 142 -40.16 -31.60 -3.37
CA GLN A 142 -39.46 -32.26 -4.48
C GLN A 142 -38.80 -33.57 -4.03
N TRP A 143 -39.50 -34.34 -3.18
CA TRP A 143 -39.11 -35.69 -2.77
C TRP A 143 -40.37 -36.54 -2.58
N GLY A 144 -41.15 -36.70 -3.65
CA GLY A 144 -42.33 -37.55 -3.66
C GLY A 144 -42.67 -38.05 -5.06
N GLY A 145 -42.41 -39.34 -5.31
CA GLY A 145 -43.17 -40.11 -6.29
C GLY A 145 -42.47 -40.42 -7.62
N LYS A 146 -41.51 -41.35 -7.62
CA LYS A 146 -41.34 -42.31 -8.73
C LYS A 146 -41.11 -43.72 -8.18
N THR A 147 -42.14 -44.30 -7.58
CA THR A 147 -42.32 -45.76 -7.56
C THR A 147 -43.23 -46.12 -8.74
N GLN A 148 -42.65 -46.29 -9.92
CA GLN A 148 -43.28 -47.08 -10.98
C GLN A 148 -42.82 -48.53 -10.80
N PHE A 149 -43.58 -49.30 -10.00
CA PHE A 149 -43.53 -50.76 -10.09
C PHE A 149 -44.20 -51.15 -11.41
N GLY A 150 -43.39 -51.67 -12.33
CA GLY A 150 -43.86 -52.30 -13.55
C GLY A 150 -44.54 -53.62 -13.23
N GLY A 151 -45.86 -53.65 -13.41
CA GLY A 151 -46.68 -54.85 -13.38
C GLY A 151 -47.75 -54.78 -14.47
N LYS A 152 -47.49 -55.38 -15.62
CA LYS A 152 -48.48 -55.85 -16.61
C LYS A 152 -48.04 -57.26 -16.99
N LYS A 153 -48.78 -58.24 -16.49
CA LYS A 153 -49.76 -59.08 -17.23
C LYS A 153 -49.08 -60.09 -18.14
#